data_AF-A0A8C6Z3N8-F1
#
_entry.id   AF-A0A8C6Z3N8-F1
#
_cell.length_a   1.000
_cell.length_b   1.000
_cell.length_c   1.000
_cell.angle_alpha   90.00
_cell.angle_beta   90.00
_cell.angle_gamma   90.00
#
_symmetry.space_group_name_H-M   'P 1'
#
loop_
_entity.id
_entity.type
_entity.pdbx_description
1 polymer ?
#
loop_
_entity_poly.entity_id
_entity_poly.type
_entity_poly.pdbx_seq_one_letter_code
_entity_poly.pdbx_strand_id
1 'polypeptide(L)'
;MADPWQECMDYAVVLARKAGDIIRGALKEEISVMTKSSPVDLVTETDQKVENFIISLIKEKYPSHSFIGEESVAAGEGSILTANPTWIIDPIDGTTNFVHRFDSSFMLTN
;
A
#
# COMPACT_ATOMS: atom_id res chain seq x y z
N MET A 1 -4.72 29.25 -10.94
CA MET A 1 -4.17 28.99 -9.59
C MET A 1 -3.58 27.60 -9.62
N ALA A 2 -2.36 27.41 -9.12
CA ALA A 2 -1.78 26.06 -9.03
C ALA A 2 -2.63 25.22 -8.06
N ASP A 3 -2.89 23.96 -8.40
CA ASP A 3 -3.58 23.04 -7.51
C ASP A 3 -2.69 22.77 -6.28
N PRO A 4 -3.12 23.12 -5.04
CA PRO A 4 -2.33 22.90 -3.84
C PRO A 4 -2.05 21.41 -3.58
N TRP A 5 -2.78 20.49 -4.23
CA TRP A 5 -2.64 19.05 -4.07
C TRP A 5 -1.76 18.40 -5.15
N GLN A 6 -1.33 19.15 -6.16
CA GLN A 6 -0.51 18.59 -7.24
C GLN A 6 0.79 17.97 -6.70
N GLU A 7 1.43 18.62 -5.73
CA GLU A 7 2.65 18.08 -5.11
C GLU A 7 2.38 16.79 -4.32
N CYS A 8 1.21 16.72 -3.65
CA CYS A 8 0.80 15.51 -2.94
C CYS A 8 0.58 14.36 -3.92
N MET A 9 -0.07 14.63 -5.05
CA MET A 9 -0.31 13.64 -6.11
C MET A 9 1.00 13.16 -6.75
N ASP A 10 1.90 14.07 -7.10
CA ASP A 10 3.19 13.72 -7.69
C ASP A 10 4.02 12.86 -6.72
N TYR A 11 3.96 13.18 -5.43
CA TYR A 11 4.60 12.37 -4.39
C TYR A 11 3.94 11.00 -4.25
N ALA A 12 2.61 10.92 -4.28
CA ALA A 12 1.87 9.66 -4.24
C ALA A 12 2.28 8.72 -5.38
N VAL A 13 2.44 9.24 -6.59
CA VAL A 13 2.90 8.46 -7.77
C VAL A 13 4.31 7.90 -7.55
N VAL A 14 5.21 8.66 -6.93
CA VAL A 14 6.56 8.17 -6.59
C VAL A 14 6.49 7.07 -5.54
N LEU A 15 5.65 7.23 -4.51
CA LEU A 15 5.47 6.23 -3.46
C LEU A 15 4.87 4.93 -4.00
N ALA A 16 3.85 5.01 -4.85
CA ALA A 16 3.21 3.85 -5.48
C ALA A 16 4.22 3.04 -6.32
N ARG A 17 5.13 3.70 -7.05
CA ARG A 17 6.19 3.02 -7.80
C ARG A 17 7.16 2.28 -6.87
N LYS A 18 7.60 2.93 -5.78
CA LYS A 18 8.51 2.32 -4.79
C LYS A 18 7.85 1.14 -4.08
N ALA A 19 6.58 1.28 -3.70
CA ALA A 19 5.77 0.19 -3.14
C ALA A 19 5.70 -1.01 -4.09
N GLY A 20 5.42 -0.75 -5.38
CA GLY A 20 5.43 -1.80 -6.41
C GLY A 20 6.78 -2.51 -6.56
N ASP A 21 7.90 -1.82 -6.37
CA ASP A 21 9.23 -2.44 -6.41
C ASP A 21 9.49 -3.33 -5.18
N ILE A 22 9.00 -2.94 -4.00
CA ILE A 22 9.04 -3.77 -2.79
C ILE A 22 8.21 -5.05 -3.00
N ILE A 23 6.98 -4.92 -3.51
CA ILE A 23 6.09 -6.06 -3.78
C ILE A 23 6.71 -7.01 -4.80
N ARG A 24 7.31 -6.48 -5.89
CA ARG A 24 8.02 -7.31 -6.89
C ARG A 24 9.25 -8.00 -6.31
N GLY A 25 9.95 -7.36 -5.37
CA GLY A 25 11.05 -7.97 -4.63
C GLY A 25 10.58 -9.13 -3.78
N ALA A 26 9.52 -8.90 -2.99
CA ALA A 26 8.89 -9.91 -2.15
C ALA A 26 8.41 -11.12 -2.97
N LEU A 27 7.73 -10.90 -4.10
CA LEU A 27 7.30 -11.97 -5.02
C LEU A 27 8.46 -12.85 -5.55
N LYS A 28 9.64 -12.26 -5.78
CA LYS A 28 10.82 -13.02 -6.24
C LYS A 28 11.42 -13.85 -5.11
N GLU A 29 11.45 -13.30 -3.89
CA GLU A 29 11.90 -14.02 -2.70
C GLU A 29 10.90 -15.13 -2.32
N GLU A 30 9.60 -14.89 -2.46
CA GLU A 30 8.53 -15.87 -2.25
C GLU A 30 8.70 -17.13 -3.09
N ILE A 31 9.06 -17.01 -4.38
CA ILE A 31 9.33 -18.16 -5.25
C ILE A 31 10.42 -19.07 -4.66
N SER A 32 11.34 -18.52 -3.87
CA SER A 32 12.37 -19.30 -3.16
C SER A 32 11.91 -19.87 -1.81
N VAL A 33 10.93 -19.22 -1.14
CA VAL A 33 10.47 -19.53 0.23
C VAL A 33 9.21 -20.41 0.26
N MET A 34 8.50 -20.61 -0.86
CA MET A 34 7.29 -21.47 -1.01
C MET A 34 7.45 -22.95 -0.59
N THR A 35 8.57 -23.34 0.03
CA THR A 35 8.75 -24.65 0.67
C THR A 35 8.49 -24.65 2.19
N LYS A 36 8.19 -23.50 2.83
CA LYS A 36 8.19 -23.39 4.31
C LYS A 36 6.99 -22.70 4.99
N SER A 37 6.15 -21.93 4.29
CA SER A 37 5.06 -21.15 4.92
C SER A 37 3.83 -20.99 4.00
N SER A 38 2.66 -20.67 4.60
CA SER A 38 1.41 -20.43 3.87
C SER A 38 1.51 -19.16 3.03
N PRO A 39 1.05 -19.15 1.76
CA PRO A 39 1.05 -17.95 0.93
C PRO A 39 0.34 -16.76 1.58
N VAL A 40 -0.75 -17.02 2.33
CA VAL A 40 -1.57 -15.99 2.97
C VAL A 40 -0.78 -15.18 4.00
N ASP A 41 0.02 -15.84 4.83
CA ASP A 41 0.80 -15.16 5.88
C ASP A 41 1.86 -14.23 5.27
N LEU A 42 2.37 -14.59 4.09
CA LEU A 42 3.42 -13.88 3.39
C LEU A 42 2.89 -12.63 2.66
N VAL A 43 1.65 -12.71 2.15
CA VAL A 43 0.89 -11.55 1.66
C VAL A 43 0.70 -10.54 2.77
N THR A 44 0.14 -10.96 3.92
CA THR A 44 -0.08 -10.08 5.07
C THR A 44 1.20 -9.42 5.58
N GLU A 45 2.33 -10.14 5.63
CA GLU A 45 3.61 -9.53 5.99
C GLU A 45 4.08 -8.46 4.99
N THR A 46 3.84 -8.69 3.70
CA THR A 46 4.23 -7.76 2.63
C THR A 46 3.32 -6.53 2.66
N ASP A 47 2.02 -6.71 2.88
CA ASP A 47 1.04 -5.63 3.07
C ASP A 47 1.45 -4.69 4.20
N GLN A 48 1.72 -5.24 5.38
CA GLN A 48 2.14 -4.46 6.54
C GLN A 48 3.46 -3.71 6.29
N LYS A 49 4.41 -4.32 5.58
CA LYS A 49 5.69 -3.66 5.25
C LYS A 49 5.46 -2.48 4.30
N VAL A 50 4.62 -2.66 3.28
CA VAL A 50 4.33 -1.62 2.28
C VAL A 50 3.53 -0.48 2.89
N GLU A 51 2.48 -0.78 3.68
CA GLU A 51 1.67 0.22 4.35
C GLU A 51 2.52 1.08 5.28
N ASN A 52 3.33 0.46 6.15
CA ASN A 52 4.23 1.16 7.07
C ASN A 52 5.25 2.03 6.33
N PHE A 53 5.78 1.55 5.20
CA PHE A 53 6.71 2.31 4.38
C PHE A 53 6.06 3.57 3.79
N ILE A 54 4.85 3.43 3.22
CA ILE A 54 4.10 4.54 2.63
C ILE A 54 3.73 5.56 3.72
N ILE A 55 3.14 5.11 4.85
CA ILE A 55 2.74 5.98 5.96
C ILE A 55 3.95 6.74 6.50
N SER A 56 5.09 6.07 6.73
CA SER A 56 6.29 6.72 7.28
C SER A 56 6.79 7.86 6.40
N LEU A 57 6.87 7.63 5.08
CA LEU A 57 7.35 8.62 4.12
C LEU A 57 6.38 9.78 3.90
N ILE A 58 5.08 9.53 3.96
CA ILE A 58 4.08 10.58 3.90
C ILE A 58 4.09 11.38 5.21
N LYS A 59 4.22 10.73 6.36
CA LYS A 59 4.26 11.40 7.66
C LYS A 59 5.50 12.27 7.84
N GLU A 60 6.63 11.86 7.26
CA GLU A 60 7.85 12.69 7.21
C GLU A 60 7.63 13.97 6.40
N LYS A 61 6.96 13.87 5.25
CA LYS A 61 6.72 15.01 4.36
C LYS A 61 5.52 15.88 4.79
N TYR A 62 4.49 15.25 5.35
CA TYR A 62 3.20 15.83 5.70
C TYR A 62 2.78 15.40 7.12
N PRO A 63 3.47 15.88 8.18
CA PRO A 63 3.24 15.45 9.55
C PRO A 63 1.86 15.82 10.11
N SER A 64 1.15 16.75 9.48
CA SER A 64 -0.20 17.17 9.85
C SER A 64 -1.31 16.37 9.17
N HIS A 65 -0.99 15.51 8.20
CA HIS A 65 -1.99 14.72 7.49
C HIS A 65 -2.40 13.49 8.31
N SER A 66 -3.63 13.03 8.10
CA SER A 66 -4.19 11.84 8.74
C SER A 66 -4.06 10.63 7.79
N PHE A 67 -4.22 9.43 8.35
CA PHE A 67 -4.03 8.17 7.65
C PHE A 67 -5.17 7.22 7.97
N ILE A 68 -5.59 6.47 6.97
CA ILE A 68 -6.51 5.33 7.11
C ILE A 68 -5.94 4.22 6.23
N GLY A 69 -5.28 3.24 6.84
CA GLY A 69 -4.75 2.05 6.16
C GLY A 69 -5.60 0.82 6.45
N GLU A 70 -5.68 -0.12 5.52
CA GLU A 70 -6.43 -1.37 5.72
C GLU A 70 -5.86 -2.18 6.89
N GLU A 71 -4.53 -2.36 6.93
CA GLU A 71 -3.87 -3.12 7.98
C GLU A 71 -3.90 -2.38 9.32
N SER A 72 -3.77 -1.05 9.30
CA SER A 72 -3.91 -0.20 10.50
C SER A 72 -5.32 -0.29 11.10
N VAL A 73 -6.37 -0.30 10.27
CA VAL A 73 -7.75 -0.50 10.72
C VAL A 73 -7.95 -1.92 11.23
N ALA A 74 -7.37 -2.94 10.57
CA ALA A 74 -7.38 -4.31 11.05
C ALA A 74 -6.67 -4.47 12.42
N ALA A 75 -5.62 -3.67 12.65
CA ALA A 75 -4.90 -3.58 13.94
C ALA A 75 -5.66 -2.79 15.03
N GLY A 76 -6.83 -2.22 14.70
CA GLY A 76 -7.70 -1.52 15.65
C GLY A 76 -7.56 0.00 15.65
N GLU A 77 -6.90 0.60 14.67
CA GLU A 77 -6.93 2.06 14.50
C GLU A 77 -8.31 2.53 14.03
N GLY A 78 -8.74 3.70 14.52
CA GLY A 78 -10.03 4.26 14.18
C GLY A 78 -10.06 4.79 12.75
N SER A 79 -10.98 4.28 11.92
CA SER A 79 -11.24 4.76 10.56
C SER A 79 -12.10 6.04 10.53
N ILE A 80 -11.63 7.09 11.21
CA ILE A 80 -12.36 8.37 11.29
C ILE A 80 -11.87 9.32 10.21
N LEU A 81 -12.68 9.51 9.18
CA LEU A 81 -12.45 10.56 8.18
C LEU A 81 -12.82 11.94 8.76
N THR A 82 -11.88 12.87 8.74
CA THR A 82 -12.07 14.25 9.22
C THR A 82 -11.88 15.27 8.09
N ALA A 83 -12.03 16.57 8.40
CA ALA A 83 -11.71 17.63 7.44
C ALA A 83 -10.21 17.82 7.19
N ASN A 84 -9.34 17.12 7.94
CA ASN A 84 -7.91 17.13 7.68
C ASN A 84 -7.58 16.31 6.41
N PRO A 85 -6.56 16.72 5.64
CA PRO A 85 -6.06 15.92 4.52
C PRO A 85 -5.73 14.51 5.00
N THR A 86 -6.41 13.52 4.44
CA THR A 86 -6.34 12.13 4.90
C THR A 86 -5.90 11.24 3.74
N TRP A 87 -4.87 10.43 3.97
CA TRP A 87 -4.39 9.44 3.02
C TRP A 87 -5.06 8.11 3.30
N ILE A 88 -5.84 7.63 2.35
CA ILE A 88 -6.44 6.29 2.39
C ILE A 88 -5.51 5.38 1.59
N ILE A 89 -4.97 4.36 2.25
CA ILE A 89 -3.89 3.53 1.69
C ILE A 89 -4.37 2.08 1.68
N ASP A 90 -4.31 1.50 0.48
CA ASP A 90 -4.47 0.06 0.25
C ASP A 90 -3.16 -0.43 -0.39
N PRO A 91 -2.31 -1.17 0.35
CA PRO A 91 -0.99 -1.59 -0.13
C PRO A 91 -1.05 -2.64 -1.23
N ILE A 92 -2.02 -3.57 -1.19
CA ILE A 92 -2.25 -4.61 -2.20
C ILE A 92 -3.77 -4.80 -2.37
N ASP A 93 -4.34 -4.03 -3.30
CA ASP A 93 -5.74 -4.19 -3.70
C ASP A 93 -5.94 -5.60 -4.29
N GLY A 94 -6.65 -6.45 -3.55
CA GLY A 94 -6.88 -7.84 -3.91
C GLY A 94 -5.86 -8.82 -3.34
N THR A 95 -5.60 -8.79 -2.04
CA THR A 95 -4.97 -9.90 -1.27
C THR A 95 -5.53 -11.28 -1.67
N THR A 96 -6.81 -11.37 -2.06
CA THR A 96 -7.44 -12.60 -2.62
C THR A 96 -6.89 -12.99 -4.00
N ASN A 97 -6.58 -12.04 -4.88
CA ASN A 97 -5.97 -12.28 -6.20
C ASN A 97 -4.48 -12.64 -6.09
N PHE A 98 -3.77 -12.04 -5.12
CA PHE A 98 -2.36 -12.34 -4.85
C PHE A 98 -2.16 -13.78 -4.35
N VAL A 99 -3.01 -14.23 -3.42
CA VAL A 99 -3.00 -15.61 -2.89
C VAL A 99 -3.39 -16.65 -3.96
N HIS A 100 -4.26 -16.29 -4.91
CA HIS A 100 -4.76 -17.24 -5.91
C HIS A 100 -4.13 -17.14 -7.32
N ARG A 101 -3.14 -16.27 -7.56
CA ARG A 101 -2.55 -16.05 -8.90
C ARG A 101 -3.60 -15.83 -9.98
N PHE A 102 -4.69 -15.13 -9.68
CA PHE A 102 -5.66 -14.78 -10.71
C PHE A 102 -5.17 -13.54 -11.47
N ASP A 103 -4.81 -13.78 -12.72
CA ASP A 103 -4.49 -12.78 -13.72
C ASP A 103 -5.79 -12.02 -14.07
N SER A 104 -6.09 -10.97 -13.31
CA SER A 104 -7.22 -10.09 -13.61
C SER A 104 -6.93 -8.63 -13.28
N SER A 105 -6.44 -7.95 -14.32
CA SER A 105 -6.85 -6.60 -14.72
C SER A 105 -6.43 -5.41 -13.84
N PHE A 106 -5.14 -5.04 -13.92
CA PHE A 106 -4.78 -3.62 -13.99
C PHE A 106 -5.02 -3.15 -15.43
N MET A 107 -6.26 -2.80 -15.77
CA MET A 107 -6.59 -2.22 -17.06
C MET A 107 -7.24 -0.85 -16.84
N LEU A 108 -6.40 0.17 -16.78
CA LEU A 108 -6.78 1.54 -17.08
C LEU A 108 -5.90 2.04 -18.23
N THR A 109 -6.29 1.65 -19.44
CA THR A 109 -6.03 2.44 -20.65
C THR A 109 -7.31 2.47 -21.47
N ASN A 110 -8.03 3.60 -21.42
CA ASN A 110 -8.32 4.40 -22.61
C ASN A 110 -8.65 5.84 -22.19
#